data_AF-A0A0L8FX40-F1
#
_entry.id   AF-A0A0L8FX40-F1
#
_cell.length_a   1.000
_cell.length_b   1.000
_cell.length_c   1.000
_cell.angle_alpha   90.00
_cell.angle_beta   90.00
_cell.angle_gamma   90.00
#
_symmetry.space_group_name_H-M   'P 1'
#
loop_
_entity.id
_entity.type
_entity.pdbx_description
1 polymer ?
#
loop_
_entity_poly.entity_id
_entity_poly.type
_entity_poly.pdbx_seq_one_letter_code
_entity_poly.pdbx_strand_id
1 'polypeptide(L)'
;MCLIKINQYFNIHLKFPEVTNLEEDLSHVKIASKVNFIELEKDLAFIRKGLSDIEKELEFLRSHNTDSRDKFISVMTDFITVAAYNFSELEESYAEMKQKYERALKSFCEDPNQQPDEFFSVLDTFLISFAEAKNDNDKQKLKKIEEEKRAKLEQSKKEKDKQRLLRKQESLSSNCSKDKLTNGVSENNEKGLPPIHLLINYPIPACI
;
A
#
# COMPACT_ATOMS: atom_id res chain seq x y z
N MET A 1 -11.39 4.82 -6.64
CA MET A 1 -10.86 5.36 -7.92
C MET A 1 -9.88 6.53 -7.73
N CYS A 2 -10.03 7.41 -6.73
CA CYS A 2 -9.09 8.52 -6.48
C CYS A 2 -7.69 8.10 -5.99
N LEU A 3 -7.58 7.16 -5.05
CA LEU A 3 -6.27 6.75 -4.50
C LEU A 3 -5.35 6.08 -5.53
N ILE A 4 -5.90 5.22 -6.39
CA ILE A 4 -5.16 4.61 -7.50
C ILE A 4 -4.62 5.70 -8.44
N LYS A 5 -5.46 6.68 -8.80
CA LYS A 5 -5.02 7.82 -9.61
C LYS A 5 -3.93 8.61 -8.90
N ILE A 6 -4.07 8.93 -7.62
CA ILE A 6 -3.05 9.68 -6.85
C ILE A 6 -1.70 8.94 -6.84
N ASN A 7 -1.70 7.64 -6.53
CA ASN A 7 -0.48 6.84 -6.46
C ASN A 7 0.17 6.67 -7.86
N GLN A 8 -0.65 6.51 -8.90
CA GLN A 8 -0.20 6.42 -10.30
C GLN A 8 0.29 7.77 -10.85
N TYR A 9 -0.36 8.88 -10.54
CA TYR A 9 -0.01 10.22 -11.04
C TYR A 9 1.25 10.75 -10.35
N PHE A 10 1.40 10.48 -9.05
CA PHE A 10 2.58 10.90 -8.31
C PHE A 10 3.80 10.00 -8.55
N ASN A 11 3.60 8.80 -9.11
CA ASN A 11 4.66 7.81 -9.35
C ASN A 11 5.47 7.57 -8.06
N ILE A 12 4.77 7.32 -6.96
CA ILE A 12 5.37 7.26 -5.61
C ILE A 12 6.53 6.26 -5.58
N HIS A 13 6.37 5.07 -6.18
CA HIS A 13 7.45 4.08 -6.24
C HIS A 13 8.71 4.50 -7.02
N LEU A 14 8.60 5.48 -7.95
CA LEU A 14 9.75 6.00 -8.70
C LEU A 14 10.37 7.22 -8.02
N LYS A 15 9.57 8.02 -7.31
CA LYS A 15 10.01 9.27 -6.67
C LYS A 15 10.39 9.10 -5.20
N PHE A 16 9.77 8.15 -4.52
CA PHE A 16 9.90 7.87 -3.08
C PHE A 16 9.92 6.35 -2.84
N PRO A 17 11.01 5.64 -3.23
CA PRO A 17 11.12 4.20 -3.07
C PRO A 17 10.97 3.74 -1.61
N GLU A 18 11.37 4.57 -0.65
CA GLU A 18 11.25 4.32 0.79
C GLU A 18 9.80 4.15 1.26
N VAL A 19 8.83 4.75 0.58
CA VAL A 19 7.39 4.64 0.94
C VAL A 19 6.78 3.31 0.44
N THR A 20 7.54 2.51 -0.31
CA THR A 20 7.06 1.26 -0.92
C THR A 20 6.78 0.16 0.12
N ASN A 21 7.44 0.23 1.28
CA ASN A 21 7.38 -0.76 2.35
C ASN A 21 6.62 -0.28 3.60
N LEU A 22 5.74 0.71 3.43
CA LEU A 22 4.99 1.30 4.53
C LEU A 22 4.15 0.28 5.33
N GLU A 23 3.68 -0.81 4.71
CA GLU A 23 3.01 -1.92 5.41
C GLU A 23 3.91 -2.65 6.41
N GLU A 24 5.20 -2.80 6.12
CA GLU A 24 6.16 -3.47 7.01
C GLU A 24 6.49 -2.56 8.20
N ASP A 25 6.76 -1.29 7.92
CA ASP A 25 7.08 -0.28 8.92
C ASP A 25 5.93 -0.05 9.92
N LEU A 26 4.69 -0.22 9.48
CA LEU A 26 3.48 0.00 10.26
C LEU A 26 2.69 -1.30 10.56
N SER A 27 3.39 -2.44 10.58
CA SER A 27 2.77 -3.77 10.76
C SER A 27 1.95 -3.95 12.04
N HIS A 28 2.22 -3.17 13.09
CA HIS A 28 1.50 -3.24 14.37
C HIS A 28 0.24 -2.38 14.43
N VAL A 29 -0.02 -1.51 13.45
CA VAL A 29 -1.16 -0.57 13.45
C VAL A 29 -2.50 -1.30 13.59
N LYS A 30 -2.67 -2.42 12.89
CA LYS A 30 -3.91 -3.23 12.96
C LYS A 30 -4.19 -3.84 14.33
N ILE A 31 -3.13 -4.12 15.10
CA ILE A 31 -3.29 -4.63 16.46
C ILE A 31 -3.57 -3.47 17.41
N ALA A 32 -2.86 -2.36 17.22
CA ALA A 32 -3.06 -1.13 17.99
C ALA A 32 -4.48 -0.55 17.82
N SER A 33 -5.10 -0.69 16.64
CA SER A 33 -6.49 -0.27 16.38
C SER A 33 -7.56 -1.07 17.10
N LYS A 34 -7.17 -2.09 17.89
CA LYS A 34 -8.07 -2.89 18.71
C LYS A 34 -7.87 -2.68 20.21
N VAL A 35 -6.94 -1.79 20.58
CA VAL A 35 -6.59 -1.55 21.98
C VAL A 35 -7.61 -0.60 22.60
N ASN A 36 -8.11 -0.96 23.77
CA ASN A 36 -8.98 -0.11 24.58
C ASN A 36 -8.25 0.34 25.85
N PHE A 37 -7.96 1.64 25.96
CA PHE A 37 -7.27 2.18 27.14
C PHE A 37 -8.11 2.11 28.40
N ILE A 38 -9.43 2.28 28.31
CA ILE A 38 -10.33 2.22 29.48
C ILE A 38 -10.32 0.81 30.09
N GLU A 39 -10.31 -0.22 29.25
CA GLU A 39 -10.21 -1.61 29.72
C GLU A 39 -8.85 -1.89 30.36
N LEU A 40 -7.76 -1.47 29.72
CA LEU A 40 -6.41 -1.61 30.27
C LEU A 40 -6.25 -0.90 31.63
N GLU A 41 -6.81 0.30 31.79
CA GLU A 41 -6.79 1.01 33.08
C GLU A 41 -7.53 0.24 34.18
N LYS A 42 -8.68 -0.34 33.82
CA LYS A 42 -9.46 -1.16 34.76
C LYS A 42 -8.70 -2.41 35.18
N ASP A 43 -8.03 -3.08 34.25
CA ASP A 43 -7.23 -4.27 34.54
C ASP A 43 -6.04 -3.94 35.46
N LEU A 44 -5.33 -2.83 35.19
CA LEU A 44 -4.25 -2.36 36.06
C LEU A 44 -4.77 -1.98 37.45
N ALA A 45 -5.91 -1.29 37.54
CA ALA A 45 -6.53 -0.96 38.82
C ALA A 45 -6.96 -2.20 39.60
N PHE A 46 -7.49 -3.22 38.90
CA PHE A 46 -7.89 -4.48 39.49
C PHE A 46 -6.69 -5.23 40.09
N ILE A 47 -5.59 -5.36 39.34
CA ILE A 47 -4.37 -6.02 39.82
C ILE A 47 -3.77 -5.26 41.01
N ARG A 48 -3.66 -3.91 40.91
CA ARG A 48 -3.15 -3.07 42.00
C ARG A 48 -3.93 -3.26 43.29
N LYS A 49 -5.26 -3.29 43.18
CA LYS A 49 -6.13 -3.54 44.33
C LYS A 49 -5.91 -4.94 44.90
N GLY A 50 -5.86 -5.97 44.04
CA GLY A 50 -5.63 -7.35 44.46
C GLY A 50 -4.31 -7.52 45.23
N LEU A 51 -3.22 -6.92 44.75
CA LEU A 51 -1.94 -6.93 45.46
C LEU A 51 -2.04 -6.22 46.81
N SER A 52 -2.63 -5.02 46.86
CA SER A 52 -2.81 -4.28 48.12
C SER A 52 -3.65 -5.05 49.15
N ASP A 53 -4.68 -5.76 48.70
CA ASP A 53 -5.52 -6.56 49.59
C ASP A 53 -4.77 -7.79 50.13
N ILE A 54 -3.89 -8.41 49.34
CA ILE A 54 -2.99 -9.47 49.82
C ILE A 54 -1.98 -8.93 50.84
N GLU A 55 -1.40 -7.75 50.63
CA GLU A 55 -0.47 -7.14 51.61
C GLU A 55 -1.15 -6.90 52.95
N LYS A 56 -2.37 -6.37 52.94
CA LYS A 56 -3.16 -6.14 54.16
C LYS A 56 -3.46 -7.44 54.89
N GLU A 57 -3.83 -8.49 54.14
CA GLU A 57 -4.11 -9.80 54.72
C GLU A 57 -2.85 -10.43 55.33
N LEU A 58 -1.70 -10.30 54.65
CA LEU A 58 -0.41 -10.75 55.19
C LEU A 58 -0.04 -10.03 56.47
N GLU A 59 -0.24 -8.71 56.53
CA GLU A 59 0.03 -7.91 57.74
C GLU A 59 -0.93 -8.28 58.89
N PHE A 60 -2.21 -8.48 58.56
CA PHE A 60 -3.19 -8.97 59.52
C PHE A 60 -2.78 -10.34 60.09
N LEU A 61 -2.40 -11.30 59.24
CA LEU A 61 -2.00 -12.63 59.70
C LEU A 61 -0.68 -12.63 60.48
N ARG A 62 0.29 -11.77 60.13
CA ARG A 62 1.55 -11.63 60.89
C ARG A 62 1.32 -11.08 62.30
N SER A 63 0.33 -10.22 62.49
CA SER A 63 -0.01 -9.65 63.80
C SER A 63 -0.83 -10.59 64.69
N HIS A 64 -1.33 -11.71 64.14
CA HIS A 64 -2.06 -12.73 64.88
C HIS A 64 -1.21 -14.00 65.05
N ASN A 65 -1.35 -14.70 66.18
CA ASN A 65 -0.66 -15.98 66.40
C ASN A 65 -1.26 -17.05 65.47
N THR A 66 -0.67 -17.24 64.28
CA THR A 66 -1.03 -18.29 63.33
C THR A 66 -0.42 -19.64 63.75
N ASP A 67 -1.09 -20.76 63.43
CA ASP A 67 -0.57 -22.11 63.70
C ASP A 67 0.83 -22.27 63.08
N SER A 68 1.79 -22.77 63.87
CA SER A 68 3.17 -23.05 63.44
C SER A 68 3.30 -23.96 62.20
N ARG A 69 2.25 -24.70 61.84
CA ARG A 69 2.19 -25.54 60.63
C ARG A 69 1.68 -24.81 59.40
N ASP A 70 1.11 -23.61 59.57
CA ASP A 70 0.61 -22.80 58.48
C ASP A 70 1.76 -22.17 57.70
N LYS A 71 1.75 -22.36 56.38
CA LYS A 71 2.76 -21.84 55.45
C LYS A 71 2.28 -20.65 54.66
N PHE A 72 1.05 -20.18 54.88
CA PHE A 72 0.44 -19.11 54.10
C PHE A 72 1.31 -17.86 54.08
N ILE A 73 1.76 -17.38 55.24
CA ILE A 73 2.60 -16.17 55.33
C ILE A 73 3.90 -16.35 54.51
N SER A 74 4.57 -17.49 54.61
CA SER A 74 5.81 -17.75 53.87
C SER A 74 5.56 -17.74 52.36
N VAL A 75 4.60 -18.53 51.88
CA VAL A 75 4.33 -18.67 50.45
C VAL A 75 3.82 -17.36 49.84
N MET A 76 2.92 -16.67 50.55
CA MET A 76 2.33 -15.43 50.05
C MET A 76 3.30 -14.25 50.12
N THR A 77 4.25 -14.25 51.05
CA THR A 77 5.33 -13.25 51.08
C THR A 77 6.25 -13.38 49.86
N ASP A 78 6.62 -14.61 49.49
CA ASP A 78 7.42 -14.85 48.29
C ASP A 78 6.63 -14.48 47.02
N PHE A 79 5.36 -14.87 46.96
CA PHE A 79 4.47 -14.54 45.86
C PHE A 79 4.35 -13.02 45.65
N ILE A 80 4.06 -12.25 46.71
CA ILE A 80 3.82 -10.82 46.56
C ILE A 80 5.07 -10.06 46.17
N THR A 81 6.25 -10.51 46.61
CA THR A 81 7.53 -9.92 46.22
C THR A 81 7.71 -9.98 44.71
N VAL A 82 7.49 -11.14 44.09
CA VAL A 82 7.61 -11.32 42.64
C VAL A 82 6.47 -10.62 41.89
N ALA A 83 5.24 -10.75 42.38
CA ALA A 83 4.07 -10.20 41.74
C ALA A 83 4.09 -8.66 41.73
N ALA A 84 4.50 -8.02 42.83
CA ALA A 84 4.62 -6.56 42.92
C ALA A 84 5.74 -6.02 42.03
N TYR A 85 6.87 -6.72 41.92
CA TYR A 85 7.94 -6.36 40.99
C TYR A 85 7.46 -6.38 39.53
N ASN A 86 6.88 -7.51 39.10
CA ASN A 86 6.37 -7.65 37.73
C ASN A 86 5.26 -6.64 37.43
N PHE A 87 4.40 -6.34 38.42
CA PHE A 87 3.35 -5.34 38.25
C PHE A 87 3.92 -3.93 38.13
N SER A 88 4.97 -3.59 38.89
CA SER A 88 5.68 -2.31 38.74
C SER A 88 6.27 -2.15 37.33
N GLU A 89 6.90 -3.19 36.77
CA GLU A 89 7.40 -3.16 35.37
C GLU A 89 6.26 -2.97 34.36
N LEU A 90 5.11 -3.60 34.62
CA LEU A 90 3.92 -3.44 33.78
C LEU A 90 3.36 -2.01 33.85
N GLU A 91 3.30 -1.40 35.04
CA GLU A 91 2.86 -0.02 35.22
C GLU A 91 3.78 0.98 34.50
N GLU A 92 5.09 0.77 34.56
CA GLU A 92 6.08 1.59 33.86
C GLU A 92 5.91 1.47 32.34
N SER A 93 5.79 0.24 31.82
CA SER A 93 5.54 -0.01 30.39
C SER A 93 4.25 0.65 29.90
N TYR A 94 3.17 0.57 30.69
CA TYR A 94 1.91 1.23 30.39
C TYR A 94 2.04 2.76 30.36
N ALA A 95 2.76 3.35 31.31
CA ALA A 95 3.02 4.79 31.34
C ALA A 95 3.85 5.25 30.12
N GLU A 96 4.90 4.49 29.77
CA GLU A 96 5.72 4.77 28.59
C GLU A 96 4.90 4.67 27.29
N MET A 97 4.03 3.65 27.19
CA MET A 97 3.11 3.49 26.06
C MET A 97 2.20 4.72 25.90
N LYS A 98 1.57 5.19 26.99
CA LYS A 98 0.74 6.40 26.96
C LYS A 98 1.52 7.63 26.49
N GLN A 99 2.73 7.83 27.01
CA GLN A 99 3.57 8.95 26.61
C GLN A 99 3.97 8.88 25.12
N LYS A 100 4.26 7.69 24.59
CA LYS A 100 4.53 7.49 23.16
C LYS A 100 3.28 7.78 22.32
N TYR A 101 2.12 7.33 22.77
CA TYR A 101 0.85 7.57 22.09
C TYR A 101 0.48 9.06 22.03
N GLU A 102 0.60 9.79 23.14
CA GLU A 102 0.38 11.24 23.16
C GLU A 102 1.32 12.00 22.22
N ARG A 103 2.59 11.57 22.12
CA ARG A 103 3.55 12.12 21.16
C ARG A 103 3.15 11.83 19.72
N ALA A 104 2.61 10.65 19.44
CA ALA A 104 2.08 10.31 18.13
C ALA A 104 0.90 11.22 17.77
N LEU A 105 -0.11 11.34 18.63
CA LEU A 105 -1.27 12.24 18.40
C LEU A 105 -0.84 13.68 18.12
N LYS A 106 0.11 14.21 18.90
CA LYS A 106 0.68 15.55 18.66
C LYS A 106 1.39 15.67 17.31
N SER A 107 2.10 14.62 16.88
CA SER A 107 2.81 14.60 15.60
C SER A 107 1.85 14.57 14.41
N PHE A 108 0.67 13.96 14.58
CA PHE A 108 -0.40 13.94 13.59
C PHE A 108 -1.42 15.09 13.75
N CYS A 109 -1.21 16.00 14.71
CA CYS A 109 -2.12 17.11 15.03
C CYS A 109 -3.55 16.67 15.39
N GLU A 110 -3.69 15.49 16.01
CA GLU A 110 -4.97 14.92 16.45
C GLU A 110 -5.34 15.35 17.88
N ASP A 111 -6.60 15.11 18.28
CA ASP A 111 -7.06 15.37 19.65
C ASP A 111 -6.26 14.51 20.64
N PRO A 112 -5.63 15.11 21.68
CA PRO A 112 -4.89 14.36 22.70
C PRO A 112 -5.72 13.32 23.47
N ASN A 113 -7.05 13.41 23.45
CA ASN A 113 -7.94 12.47 24.14
C ASN A 113 -8.45 11.34 23.24
N GLN A 114 -8.11 11.36 21.95
CA GLN A 114 -8.57 10.37 20.98
C GLN A 114 -8.12 8.97 21.38
N GLN A 115 -9.01 7.98 21.29
CA GLN A 115 -8.68 6.61 21.69
C GLN A 115 -7.83 5.89 20.62
N PRO A 116 -6.96 4.94 21.00
CA PRO A 116 -6.09 4.25 20.05
C PRO A 116 -6.86 3.49 18.96
N ASP A 117 -7.98 2.87 19.30
CA ASP A 117 -8.85 2.19 18.35
C ASP A 117 -9.37 3.16 17.28
N GLU A 118 -9.81 4.35 17.69
CA GLU A 118 -10.23 5.40 16.77
C GLU A 118 -9.07 5.89 15.89
N PHE A 119 -7.95 6.29 16.50
CA PHE A 119 -6.80 6.83 15.77
C PHE A 119 -6.17 5.82 14.80
N PHE A 120 -5.85 4.62 15.28
CA PHE A 120 -5.18 3.61 14.46
C PHE A 120 -6.12 2.93 13.47
N SER A 121 -7.45 2.97 13.65
CA SER A 121 -8.40 2.44 12.65
C SER A 121 -8.32 3.18 11.31
N VAL A 122 -8.09 4.51 11.36
CA VAL A 122 -7.90 5.33 10.17
C VAL A 122 -6.63 4.93 9.44
N LEU A 123 -5.54 4.73 10.18
CA LEU A 123 -4.26 4.27 9.65
C LEU A 123 -4.35 2.83 9.09
N ASP A 124 -5.05 1.91 9.77
CA ASP A 124 -5.27 0.54 9.28
C ASP A 124 -6.05 0.55 7.96
N THR A 125 -7.13 1.34 7.90
CA THR A 125 -7.93 1.51 6.66
C THR A 125 -7.09 2.09 5.53
N PHE A 126 -6.24 3.06 5.83
CA PHE A 126 -5.32 3.65 4.87
C PHE A 126 -4.32 2.61 4.35
N LEU A 127 -3.70 1.82 5.22
CA LEU A 127 -2.74 0.77 4.84
C LEU A 127 -3.38 -0.28 3.94
N ILE A 128 -4.58 -0.75 4.29
CA ILE A 128 -5.37 -1.68 3.46
C ILE A 128 -5.60 -1.08 2.06
N SER A 129 -6.10 0.15 2.02
CA SER A 129 -6.39 0.85 0.75
C SER A 129 -5.12 1.10 -0.08
N PHE A 130 -3.99 1.36 0.59
CA PHE A 130 -2.69 1.56 -0.04
C PHE A 130 -2.18 0.26 -0.67
N ALA A 131 -2.27 -0.86 0.05
CA ALA A 131 -1.89 -2.18 -0.44
C ALA A 131 -2.75 -2.63 -1.64
N GLU A 132 -4.07 -2.41 -1.57
CA GLU A 132 -4.99 -2.67 -2.67
C GLU A 132 -4.62 -1.84 -3.90
N ALA A 133 -4.38 -0.54 -3.73
CA ALA A 133 -3.98 0.34 -4.82
C ALA A 133 -2.64 -0.05 -5.45
N LYS A 134 -1.66 -0.47 -4.64
CA LYS A 134 -0.37 -1.00 -5.12
C LYS A 134 -0.57 -2.26 -5.97
N ASN A 135 -1.34 -3.22 -5.47
CA ASN A 135 -1.66 -4.45 -6.20
C ASN A 135 -2.40 -4.17 -7.51
N ASP A 136 -3.38 -3.27 -7.48
CA ASP A 136 -4.12 -2.88 -8.68
C ASP A 136 -3.26 -2.15 -9.71
N ASN A 137 -2.32 -1.31 -9.26
CA ASN A 137 -1.34 -0.68 -10.13
C ASN A 137 -0.45 -1.71 -10.83
N ASP A 138 0.00 -2.74 -10.11
CA ASP A 138 0.84 -3.79 -10.68
C ASP A 138 0.07 -4.69 -11.67
N LYS A 139 -1.18 -5.02 -11.35
CA LYS A 139 -2.09 -5.71 -12.30
C LYS A 139 -2.31 -4.88 -13.57
N GLN A 140 -2.52 -3.57 -13.45
CA GLN A 140 -2.69 -2.69 -14.61
C GLN A 140 -1.43 -2.59 -15.47
N LYS A 141 -0.24 -2.49 -14.84
CA LYS A 141 1.04 -2.51 -15.56
C LYS A 141 1.19 -3.81 -16.35
N LEU A 142 0.90 -4.95 -15.73
CA LEU A 142 1.01 -6.25 -16.38
C LEU A 142 0.06 -6.37 -17.59
N LYS A 143 -1.20 -5.93 -17.44
CA LYS A 143 -2.18 -5.90 -18.54
C LYS A 143 -1.71 -5.03 -19.71
N LYS A 144 -1.20 -3.82 -19.44
CA LYS A 144 -0.68 -2.92 -20.48
C LYS A 144 0.49 -3.54 -21.25
N ILE A 145 1.42 -4.20 -20.55
CA ILE A 145 2.55 -4.91 -21.18
C ILE A 145 2.05 -6.04 -22.09
N GLU A 146 1.03 -6.79 -21.65
CA GLU A 146 0.45 -7.87 -22.46
C GLU A 146 -0.29 -7.34 -23.70
N GLU A 147 -1.07 -6.27 -23.56
CA GLU A 147 -1.77 -5.60 -24.66
C GLU A 147 -0.78 -5.05 -25.70
N GLU A 148 0.29 -4.38 -25.26
CA GLU A 148 1.35 -3.91 -26.16
C GLU A 148 2.04 -5.06 -26.90
N LYS A 149 2.30 -6.18 -26.22
CA LYS A 149 2.91 -7.36 -26.84
C LYS A 149 1.98 -7.98 -27.88
N ARG A 150 0.68 -8.07 -27.60
CA ARG A 150 -0.33 -8.55 -28.55
C ARG A 150 -0.45 -7.62 -29.76
N ALA A 151 -0.50 -6.30 -29.54
CA ALA A 151 -0.57 -5.31 -30.61
C ALA A 151 0.66 -5.38 -31.53
N LYS A 152 1.88 -5.51 -30.98
CA LYS A 152 3.11 -5.68 -31.75
C LYS A 152 3.11 -6.96 -32.59
N LEU A 153 2.60 -8.07 -32.03
CA LEU A 153 2.51 -9.34 -32.76
C LEU A 153 1.50 -9.26 -33.92
N GLU A 154 0.35 -8.62 -33.69
CA GLU A 154 -0.68 -8.46 -34.71
C GLU A 154 -0.23 -7.52 -35.84
N GLN A 155 0.45 -6.42 -35.51
CA GLN A 155 1.07 -5.53 -36.50
C GLN A 155 2.13 -6.27 -37.34
N SER A 156 2.98 -7.07 -36.71
CA SER A 156 3.99 -7.86 -37.43
C SER A 156 3.37 -8.90 -38.39
N LYS A 157 2.26 -9.53 -37.99
CA LYS A 157 1.53 -10.47 -38.86
C LYS A 157 0.90 -9.76 -40.06
N LYS A 158 0.18 -8.64 -39.82
CA LYS A 158 -0.44 -7.84 -40.88
C LYS A 158 0.59 -7.34 -41.90
N GLU A 159 1.76 -6.91 -41.44
CA GLU A 159 2.85 -6.47 -42.31
C GLU A 159 3.42 -7.62 -43.15
N LYS A 160 3.64 -8.80 -42.56
CA LYS A 160 4.08 -10.00 -43.29
C LYS A 160 3.06 -10.45 -44.34
N ASP A 161 1.77 -10.41 -44.03
CA ASP A 161 0.71 -10.81 -44.95
C ASP A 161 0.58 -9.81 -46.11
N LYS A 162 0.69 -8.50 -45.84
CA LYS A 162 0.74 -7.47 -46.88
C LYS A 162 1.93 -7.66 -47.81
N GLN A 163 3.12 -7.96 -47.27
CA GLN A 163 4.31 -8.25 -48.09
C GLN A 163 4.15 -9.53 -48.94
N ARG A 164 3.48 -10.57 -48.41
CA ARG A 164 3.17 -11.78 -49.18
C ARG A 164 2.20 -11.51 -50.34
N LEU A 165 1.17 -10.70 -50.11
CA LEU A 165 0.21 -10.30 -51.14
C LEU A 165 0.88 -9.48 -52.25
N LEU A 166 1.73 -8.52 -51.89
CA LEU A 166 2.50 -7.72 -52.85
C LEU A 166 3.42 -8.60 -53.71
N ARG A 167 4.21 -9.49 -53.10
CA ARG A 167 5.07 -10.43 -53.83
C ARG A 167 4.28 -11.36 -54.77
N LYS A 168 3.07 -11.76 -54.35
CA LYS A 168 2.21 -12.63 -55.18
C LYS A 168 1.67 -11.87 -56.39
N GLN A 169 1.26 -10.61 -56.23
CA GLN A 169 0.89 -9.72 -57.33
C GLN A 169 2.05 -9.46 -58.29
N GLU A 170 3.26 -9.21 -57.78
CA GLU A 170 4.46 -9.03 -58.60
C GLU A 170 4.79 -10.30 -59.41
N SER A 171 4.67 -11.49 -58.80
CA SER A 171 4.89 -12.76 -59.51
C SER A 171 3.85 -13.06 -60.60
N LEU A 172 2.61 -12.58 -60.44
CA LEU A 172 1.53 -12.72 -61.44
C LEU A 172 1.72 -11.71 -62.59
N SER A 173 2.24 -10.52 -62.29
CA SER A 173 2.58 -9.50 -63.29
C SER A 173 3.78 -9.88 -64.15
N SER A 174 4.76 -10.60 -63.60
CA SER A 174 5.98 -10.99 -64.33
C SER A 174 5.79 -12.14 -65.33
N ASN A 175 4.59 -12.73 -65.42
CA ASN A 175 4.26 -13.76 -66.43
C ASN A 175 3.57 -13.19 -67.69
N CYS A 176 3.37 -11.87 -67.78
CA CYS A 176 2.79 -11.22 -68.96
C CYS A 176 3.80 -10.29 -69.63
N SER A 177 4.86 -10.85 -70.20
CA SER A 177 5.70 -10.18 -71.21
C SER A 177 6.50 -11.23 -72.00
N LYS A 178 5.90 -11.72 -73.08
CA LYS A 178 6.63 -12.13 -74.29
C LYS A 178 6.04 -11.37 -75.48
N ASP A 179 6.80 -10.36 -75.89
CA ASP A 179 7.01 -9.82 -77.23
C ASP A 179 5.83 -9.58 -78.18
N LYS A 180 5.59 -8.30 -78.56
CA LYS A 180 6.27 -7.70 -79.73
C LYS A 180 6.01 -6.17 -79.88
N LEU A 181 7.15 -5.47 -79.99
CA LEU A 181 7.48 -4.17 -80.62
C LEU A 181 6.55 -3.75 -81.80
N THR A 182 6.27 -2.47 -82.11
CA THR A 182 7.21 -1.36 -82.41
C THR A 182 6.59 0.06 -82.42
N ASN A 183 7.41 1.04 -82.00
CA ASN A 183 7.67 2.39 -82.54
C ASN A 183 6.62 3.53 -82.54
N GLY A 184 7.05 4.72 -82.06
CA GLY A 184 6.43 6.02 -82.44
C GLY A 184 6.67 7.24 -81.52
N VAL A 185 7.92 7.66 -81.35
CA VAL A 185 8.52 9.00 -81.05
C VAL A 185 7.64 10.26 -80.81
N SER A 186 7.95 10.95 -79.70
CA SER A 186 8.01 12.42 -79.35
C SER A 186 6.75 13.31 -79.29
N GLU A 187 6.44 13.84 -78.08
CA GLU A 187 6.68 15.24 -77.58
C GLU A 187 5.64 16.27 -78.08
N ASN A 188 5.10 17.22 -77.34
CA ASN A 188 5.29 17.77 -75.99
C ASN A 188 4.03 18.61 -75.65
N ASN A 189 3.97 19.09 -74.41
CA ASN A 189 3.30 20.34 -73.97
C ASN A 189 1.86 20.30 -73.37
N GLU A 190 1.87 20.36 -72.04
CA GLU A 190 1.44 21.51 -71.22
C GLU A 190 0.00 21.58 -70.65
N LYS A 191 0.00 21.80 -69.31
CA LYS A 191 -0.94 22.55 -68.43
C LYS A 191 -2.14 21.83 -67.82
N GLY A 192 -2.08 21.74 -66.49
CA GLY A 192 -3.22 21.58 -65.57
C GLY A 192 -2.74 21.65 -64.12
N LEU A 193 -3.02 22.77 -63.44
CA LEU A 193 -2.41 23.31 -62.20
C LEU A 193 -2.61 22.51 -60.88
N PRO A 194 -1.83 22.80 -59.82
CA PRO A 194 -1.90 22.24 -58.46
C PRO A 194 -2.62 23.21 -57.46
N PRO A 195 -2.35 23.21 -56.14
CA PRO A 195 -2.82 22.32 -55.06
C PRO A 195 -3.57 23.10 -53.94
N ILE A 196 -4.14 22.43 -52.92
CA ILE A 196 -4.51 23.12 -51.66
C ILE A 196 -4.11 22.30 -50.42
N HIS A 197 -3.24 22.92 -49.63
CA HIS A 197 -2.88 22.62 -48.24
C HIS A 197 -3.88 23.30 -47.31
N LEU A 198 -4.25 22.72 -46.15
CA LEU A 198 -4.63 23.46 -44.93
C LEU A 198 -4.64 22.46 -43.75
N LEU A 199 -3.60 22.43 -42.90
CA LEU A 199 -3.50 23.13 -41.60
C LEU A 199 -4.68 22.89 -40.67
N ILE A 200 -4.46 22.23 -39.52
CA ILE A 200 -4.89 22.69 -38.17
C ILE A 200 -3.94 22.12 -37.09
N ASN A 201 -3.13 22.99 -36.50
CA ASN A 201 -2.62 22.92 -35.12
C ASN A 201 -3.78 23.14 -34.13
N TYR A 202 -3.82 22.49 -32.95
CA TYR A 202 -4.35 23.01 -31.66
C TYR A 202 -4.10 21.96 -30.53
N PRO A 203 -4.12 22.32 -29.22
CA PRO A 203 -3.00 22.12 -28.29
C PRO A 203 -3.35 21.21 -27.08
N ILE A 204 -2.31 20.95 -26.28
CA ILE A 204 -2.36 20.29 -24.97
C ILE A 204 -3.08 21.20 -23.96
N PRO A 205 -4.15 20.76 -23.28
CA PRO A 205 -4.72 21.50 -22.16
C PRO A 205 -3.88 21.29 -20.89
N ALA A 206 -3.45 22.40 -20.31
CA ALA A 206 -2.95 22.47 -18.94
C ALA A 206 -4.11 22.22 -17.97
N CYS A 207 -3.93 21.29 -17.03
CA CYS A 207 -4.81 21.15 -15.87
C CYS A 207 -4.24 21.98 -14.73
N ILE A 208 -5.07 22.89 -14.22
CA ILE A 208 -4.98 23.50 -12.89
C ILE A 208 -5.56 22.50 -11.89
#